data_AF-A0A4R7V7H9-F1
#
_entry.id   AF-A0A4R7V7H9-F1
#
_cell.length_a   1.000
_cell.length_b   1.000
_cell.length_c   1.000
_cell.angle_alpha   90.00
_cell.angle_beta   90.00
_cell.angle_gamma   90.00
#
_symmetry.space_group_name_H-M   'P 1'
#
loop_
_entity.id
_entity.type
_entity.pdbx_description
1 polymer ?
#
loop_
_entity_poly.entity_id
_entity_poly.type
_entity_poly.pdbx_seq_one_letter_code
_entity_poly.pdbx_strand_id
1 'polypeptide(L)'
;MRKFLVSLAVTALVAVAAPAAAAAPVVLAAPDIPVANVQAHLNQFQSIATANGGNRAHGRTGYRASIDYVQAQLNAAGYTTSLHSFTSGGATGWNLLAEWPRGDANNVLMAGGHLDSVPAGPGINDNGSGSAALLEIALTIARQNYTPDKRIRFGWWGAEERGLVGSTAYVNSLSSAERGRIKAYVNFDMIGSPNPGYFVYSASGQPSGSLALQQVLQEPFAAMGVPTELTSVGGRSDHAAFASAGIPVGGLFTGAEVTKTAAQAQKWGGTSGQAFDRCYHASCDTTSNINVTALDRNADAIAYAIWTLSAGTPPPSGPRFENTADVAIPDQSSAESPITVSGVSGNAPATLQVGVDITHTYIGDLVVDVLAPDGSVYNVHNRSGGSADNISTTYTVNASSEVANGTWRLRVRDAAAQDTGTITGWSLQF
;
A
#
# COMPACT_ATOMS: atom_id res chain seq x y z
N MET A 1 -33.25 -82.98 -21.73
CA MET A 1 -31.95 -82.30 -21.93
C MET A 1 -32.20 -80.82 -22.20
N ARG A 2 -32.07 -79.95 -21.21
CA ARG A 2 -31.93 -78.49 -21.45
C ARG A 2 -30.92 -77.95 -20.44
N LYS A 3 -29.72 -77.70 -20.95
CA LYS A 3 -28.55 -77.16 -20.24
C LYS A 3 -28.81 -75.67 -19.97
N PHE A 4 -28.65 -75.26 -18.73
CA PHE A 4 -28.59 -73.85 -18.33
C PHE A 4 -27.25 -73.27 -18.80
N LEU A 5 -27.30 -72.21 -19.60
CA LEU A 5 -26.16 -71.37 -19.95
C LEU A 5 -26.18 -70.15 -19.02
N VAL A 6 -25.10 -70.01 -18.25
CA VAL A 6 -24.81 -68.86 -17.38
C VAL A 6 -24.19 -67.76 -18.26
N SER A 7 -24.87 -66.62 -18.40
CA SER A 7 -24.29 -65.41 -18.97
C SER A 7 -23.63 -64.59 -17.87
N LEU A 8 -22.31 -64.40 -18.01
CA LEU A 8 -21.48 -63.56 -17.14
C LEU A 8 -21.70 -62.08 -17.52
N ALA A 9 -22.33 -61.29 -16.65
CA ALA A 9 -22.47 -59.85 -16.82
C ALA A 9 -21.26 -59.13 -16.22
N VAL A 10 -20.43 -58.52 -17.08
CA VAL A 10 -19.33 -57.64 -16.67
C VAL A 10 -19.92 -56.28 -16.29
N THR A 11 -19.83 -55.92 -15.01
CA THR A 11 -20.26 -54.61 -14.50
C THR A 11 -19.13 -53.60 -14.71
N ALA A 12 -19.30 -52.65 -15.62
CA ALA A 12 -18.39 -51.53 -15.78
C ALA A 12 -18.60 -50.53 -14.64
N LEU A 13 -17.58 -50.30 -13.81
CA LEU A 13 -17.56 -49.21 -12.84
C LEU A 13 -17.43 -47.88 -13.61
N VAL A 14 -18.50 -47.10 -13.65
CA VAL A 14 -18.44 -45.69 -14.04
C VAL A 14 -17.96 -44.91 -12.82
N ALA A 15 -16.72 -44.41 -12.87
CA ALA A 15 -16.23 -43.45 -11.88
C ALA A 15 -16.96 -42.11 -12.11
N VAL A 16 -17.94 -41.81 -11.25
CA VAL A 16 -18.58 -40.50 -11.21
C VAL A 16 -17.57 -39.53 -10.59
N ALA A 17 -17.00 -38.64 -11.41
CA ALA A 17 -16.18 -37.55 -10.93
C ALA A 17 -17.03 -36.68 -9.99
N ALA A 18 -16.58 -36.53 -8.75
CA ALA A 18 -17.19 -35.59 -7.81
C ALA A 18 -17.12 -34.17 -8.40
N PRO A 19 -18.17 -33.34 -8.25
CA PRO A 19 -18.07 -31.95 -8.65
C PRO A 19 -16.95 -31.29 -7.86
N ALA A 20 -16.04 -30.61 -8.55
CA ALA A 20 -15.03 -29.77 -7.91
C ALA A 20 -15.78 -28.77 -7.01
N ALA A 21 -15.48 -28.80 -5.71
CA ALA A 21 -15.99 -27.80 -4.78
C ALA A 21 -15.56 -26.43 -5.30
N ALA A 22 -16.52 -25.57 -5.63
CA ALA A 22 -16.23 -24.18 -5.93
C ALA A 22 -15.49 -23.59 -4.72
N ALA A 23 -14.30 -23.04 -4.94
CA ALA A 23 -13.58 -22.33 -3.91
C ALA A 23 -14.49 -21.25 -3.32
N ALA A 24 -14.55 -21.15 -1.99
CA ALA A 24 -15.26 -20.07 -1.33
C ALA A 24 -14.72 -18.72 -1.83
N PRO A 25 -15.57 -17.70 -2.05
CA PRO A 25 -15.09 -16.39 -2.47
C PRO A 25 -14.10 -15.87 -1.43
N VAL A 26 -12.90 -15.51 -1.88
CA VAL A 26 -11.91 -14.84 -1.05
C VAL A 26 -12.50 -13.49 -0.67
N VAL A 27 -12.84 -13.31 0.60
CA VAL A 27 -13.24 -11.99 1.12
C VAL A 27 -11.96 -11.16 1.17
N LEU A 28 -11.78 -10.28 0.18
CA LEU A 28 -10.69 -9.31 0.20
C LEU A 28 -10.89 -8.38 1.41
N ALA A 29 -9.83 -8.09 2.15
CA ALA A 29 -9.90 -7.29 3.38
C ALA A 29 -10.24 -5.80 3.12
N ALA A 30 -10.16 -5.36 1.87
CA ALA A 30 -10.44 -3.99 1.47
C ALA A 30 -11.89 -3.82 0.97
N PRO A 31 -12.47 -2.62 1.14
CA PRO A 31 -13.80 -2.31 0.62
C PRO A 31 -13.79 -2.23 -0.90
N ASP A 32 -14.92 -2.61 -1.50
CA ASP A 32 -15.27 -2.28 -2.88
C ASP A 32 -15.26 -0.76 -3.09
N ILE A 33 -14.68 -0.30 -4.20
CA ILE A 33 -14.64 1.11 -4.58
C ILE A 33 -15.69 1.36 -5.64
N PRO A 34 -16.80 2.07 -5.34
CA PRO A 34 -17.87 2.26 -6.30
C PRO A 34 -17.37 3.00 -7.54
N VAL A 35 -17.25 2.31 -8.68
CA VAL A 35 -16.75 2.93 -9.93
C VAL A 35 -17.58 4.14 -10.36
N ALA A 36 -18.87 4.19 -10.00
CA ALA A 36 -19.72 5.35 -10.23
C ALA A 36 -19.19 6.62 -9.54
N ASN A 37 -18.61 6.51 -8.34
CA ASN A 37 -18.01 7.64 -7.62
C ASN A 37 -16.69 8.05 -8.27
N VAL A 38 -15.87 7.08 -8.71
CA VAL A 38 -14.66 7.35 -9.51
C VAL A 38 -15.02 8.11 -10.79
N GLN A 39 -16.06 7.67 -11.52
CA GLN A 39 -16.55 8.36 -12.71
C GLN A 39 -17.10 9.76 -12.41
N ALA A 40 -17.70 9.98 -11.24
CA ALA A 40 -18.14 11.31 -10.82
C ALA A 40 -16.95 12.28 -10.69
N HIS A 41 -15.82 11.82 -10.14
CA HIS A 41 -14.59 12.61 -10.10
C HIS A 41 -14.03 12.88 -11.52
N LEU A 42 -14.07 11.90 -12.42
CA LEU A 42 -13.67 12.09 -13.83
C LEU A 42 -14.54 13.14 -14.54
N ASN A 43 -15.85 13.10 -14.33
CA ASN A 43 -16.77 14.10 -14.85
C ASN A 43 -16.47 15.51 -14.29
N GLN A 44 -16.04 15.59 -13.02
CA GLN A 44 -15.62 16.85 -12.45
C GLN A 44 -14.31 17.36 -13.06
N PHE A 45 -13.32 16.50 -13.28
CA PHE A 45 -12.09 16.88 -13.99
C PHE A 45 -12.37 17.33 -15.43
N GLN A 46 -13.26 16.64 -16.14
CA GLN A 46 -13.72 17.08 -17.47
C GLN A 46 -14.39 18.45 -17.44
N SER A 47 -15.24 18.70 -16.45
CA SER A 47 -15.92 19.99 -16.27
C SER A 47 -14.92 21.11 -15.98
N ILE A 48 -13.93 20.84 -15.11
CA ILE A 48 -12.83 21.76 -14.81
C ILE A 48 -12.02 22.07 -16.08
N ALA A 49 -11.62 21.05 -16.83
CA ALA A 49 -10.87 21.24 -18.08
C ALA A 49 -11.67 22.11 -19.06
N THR A 50 -12.95 21.78 -19.28
CA THR A 50 -13.86 22.51 -20.18
C THR A 50 -13.97 23.99 -19.78
N ALA A 51 -14.13 24.28 -18.50
CA ALA A 51 -14.21 25.65 -17.97
C ALA A 51 -12.87 26.42 -18.05
N ASN A 52 -11.75 25.74 -18.29
CA ASN A 52 -10.40 26.32 -18.21
C ASN A 52 -9.60 26.14 -19.52
N GLY A 53 -10.27 26.22 -20.67
CA GLY A 53 -9.61 26.17 -21.97
C GLY A 53 -9.29 24.76 -22.47
N GLY A 54 -10.02 23.76 -22.00
CA GLY A 54 -10.01 22.38 -22.49
C GLY A 54 -8.92 21.47 -21.92
N ASN A 55 -8.19 21.90 -20.88
CA ASN A 55 -7.08 21.13 -20.31
C ASN A 55 -6.88 21.39 -18.81
N ARG A 56 -6.03 20.57 -18.18
CA ARG A 56 -5.61 20.68 -16.77
C ARG A 56 -4.09 20.75 -16.67
N ALA A 57 -3.44 21.36 -17.66
CA ALA A 57 -1.98 21.35 -17.79
C ALA A 57 -1.25 22.28 -16.81
N HIS A 58 -0.01 21.94 -16.46
CA HIS A 58 0.86 22.78 -15.64
C HIS A 58 0.91 24.24 -16.13
N GLY A 59 0.84 25.18 -15.18
CA GLY A 59 0.85 26.62 -15.46
C GLY A 59 -0.46 27.17 -16.04
N ARG A 60 -1.50 26.34 -16.19
CA ARG A 60 -2.85 26.76 -16.60
C ARG A 60 -3.81 26.74 -15.41
N THR A 61 -4.89 27.52 -15.49
CA THR A 61 -5.89 27.62 -14.42
C THR A 61 -6.62 26.30 -14.17
N GLY A 62 -6.76 25.45 -15.20
CA GLY A 62 -7.39 24.12 -15.08
C GLY A 62 -6.64 23.18 -14.13
N TYR A 63 -5.31 23.25 -14.08
CA TYR A 63 -4.53 22.47 -13.12
C TYR A 63 -4.81 22.91 -11.69
N ARG A 64 -4.75 24.22 -11.44
CA ARG A 64 -5.00 24.76 -10.10
C ARG A 64 -6.42 24.46 -9.63
N ALA A 65 -7.42 24.62 -10.50
CA ALA A 65 -8.80 24.25 -10.19
C ALA A 65 -8.97 22.75 -9.88
N SER A 66 -8.19 21.88 -10.51
CA SER A 66 -8.16 20.43 -10.19
C SER A 66 -7.62 20.19 -8.79
N ILE A 67 -6.52 20.85 -8.41
CA ILE A 67 -5.95 20.79 -7.05
C ILE A 67 -6.97 21.27 -6.02
N ASP A 68 -7.60 22.42 -6.26
CA ASP A 68 -8.57 23.00 -5.32
C ASP A 68 -9.77 22.07 -5.11
N TYR A 69 -10.25 21.39 -6.18
CA TYR A 69 -11.31 20.38 -6.06
C TYR A 69 -10.89 19.19 -5.19
N VAL A 70 -9.75 18.56 -5.50
CA VAL A 70 -9.27 17.39 -4.76
C VAL A 70 -9.01 17.75 -3.29
N GLN A 71 -8.37 18.90 -3.04
CA GLN A 71 -8.09 19.40 -1.69
C GLN A 71 -9.37 19.66 -0.89
N ALA A 72 -10.41 20.24 -1.51
CA ALA A 72 -11.67 20.50 -0.84
C ALA A 72 -12.37 19.20 -0.40
N GLN A 73 -12.40 18.17 -1.26
CA GLN A 73 -12.96 16.86 -0.92
C GLN A 73 -12.22 16.21 0.25
N LEU A 74 -10.89 16.24 0.23
CA LEU A 74 -10.04 15.64 1.27
C LEU A 74 -10.15 16.37 2.61
N ASN A 75 -10.15 17.70 2.60
CA ASN A 75 -10.34 18.51 3.81
C ASN A 75 -11.71 18.25 4.44
N ALA A 76 -12.78 18.16 3.64
CA ALA A 76 -14.11 17.82 4.12
C ALA A 76 -14.18 16.40 4.72
N ALA A 77 -13.34 15.49 4.23
CA ALA A 77 -13.20 14.13 4.75
C ALA A 77 -12.26 14.01 5.98
N GLY A 78 -11.66 15.11 6.44
CA GLY A 78 -10.81 15.13 7.64
C GLY A 78 -9.34 14.80 7.41
N TYR A 79 -8.86 14.82 6.16
CA TYR A 79 -7.43 14.72 5.87
C TYR A 79 -6.70 16.01 6.25
N THR A 80 -5.45 15.87 6.69
CA THR A 80 -4.52 17.00 6.75
C THR A 80 -3.90 17.19 5.37
N THR A 81 -4.27 18.26 4.66
CA THR A 81 -3.71 18.55 3.33
C THR A 81 -2.63 19.62 3.38
N SER A 82 -1.64 19.49 2.49
CA SER A 82 -0.60 20.50 2.29
C SER A 82 -0.28 20.66 0.81
N LEU A 83 -0.02 21.89 0.39
CA LEU A 83 0.45 22.20 -0.96
C LEU A 83 1.96 22.36 -0.96
N HIS A 84 2.64 21.58 -1.79
CA HIS A 84 4.07 21.72 -2.06
C HIS A 84 4.25 22.46 -3.39
N SER A 85 4.71 23.70 -3.35
CA SER A 85 4.96 24.51 -4.56
C SER A 85 6.34 24.28 -5.15
N PHE A 86 6.45 24.36 -6.46
CA PHE A 86 7.72 24.39 -7.18
C PHE A 86 7.62 25.35 -8.38
N THR A 87 8.74 25.61 -9.06
CA THR A 87 8.75 26.42 -10.29
C THR A 87 9.25 25.60 -11.46
N SER A 88 8.54 25.63 -12.59
CA SER A 88 8.93 24.94 -13.82
C SER A 88 8.49 25.75 -15.04
N GLY A 89 9.43 25.99 -15.95
CA GLY A 89 9.17 26.74 -17.19
C GLY A 89 8.57 28.13 -16.96
N GLY A 90 9.03 28.85 -15.91
CA GLY A 90 8.56 30.19 -15.58
C GLY A 90 7.18 30.27 -14.91
N ALA A 91 6.55 29.14 -14.60
CA ALA A 91 5.26 29.07 -13.91
C ALA A 91 5.37 28.30 -12.59
N THR A 92 4.59 28.73 -11.59
CA THR A 92 4.42 28.00 -10.33
C THR A 92 3.61 26.73 -10.57
N GLY A 93 4.17 25.59 -10.17
CA GLY A 93 3.51 24.29 -10.08
C GLY A 93 3.19 23.95 -8.63
N TRP A 94 2.30 22.98 -8.44
CA TRP A 94 1.82 22.56 -7.14
C TRP A 94 1.78 21.04 -7.09
N ASN A 95 2.11 20.44 -5.96
CA ASN A 95 1.69 19.10 -5.61
C ASN A 95 0.70 19.21 -4.45
N LEU A 96 -0.28 18.32 -4.39
CA LEU A 96 -1.16 18.17 -3.23
C LEU A 96 -0.80 16.91 -2.47
N LEU A 97 -0.48 17.06 -1.20
CA LEU A 97 -0.26 15.96 -0.28
C LEU A 97 -1.44 15.90 0.68
N ALA A 98 -1.91 14.69 0.98
CA ALA A 98 -2.99 14.49 1.93
C ALA A 98 -2.67 13.33 2.88
N GLU A 99 -2.64 13.64 4.16
CA GLU A 99 -2.28 12.68 5.20
C GLU A 99 -3.51 12.32 6.04
N TRP A 100 -3.78 11.02 6.15
CA TRP A 100 -4.81 10.51 7.05
C TRP A 100 -4.31 10.61 8.50
N PRO A 101 -5.05 11.17 9.47
CA PRO A 101 -4.51 11.49 10.79
C PRO A 101 -4.19 10.28 11.68
N ARG A 102 -4.38 9.04 11.21
CA ARG A 102 -4.16 7.79 11.95
C ARG A 102 -3.03 6.94 11.38
N GLY A 103 -2.53 6.01 12.19
CA GLY A 103 -1.37 5.19 11.89
C GLY A 103 -0.06 5.89 12.22
N ASP A 104 1.01 5.10 12.28
CA ASP A 104 2.34 5.54 12.69
C ASP A 104 2.98 6.46 11.64
N ALA A 105 3.19 7.72 12.00
CA ALA A 105 3.80 8.73 11.12
C ALA A 105 5.28 8.45 10.79
N ASN A 106 5.94 7.53 11.50
CA ASN A 106 7.30 7.07 11.17
C ASN A 106 7.33 5.90 10.17
N ASN A 107 6.16 5.33 9.87
CA ASN A 107 5.96 4.26 8.91
C ASN A 107 4.87 4.67 7.91
N VAL A 108 5.26 5.34 6.84
CA VAL A 108 4.35 5.90 5.84
C VAL A 108 4.22 4.98 4.63
N LEU A 109 3.00 4.53 4.33
CA LEU A 109 2.63 4.06 2.99
C LEU A 109 2.19 5.26 2.17
N MET A 110 2.84 5.47 1.03
CA MET A 110 2.47 6.55 0.11
C MET A 110 1.83 5.99 -1.15
N ALA A 111 0.77 6.63 -1.63
CA ALA A 111 0.11 6.32 -2.89
C ALA A 111 -0.06 7.61 -3.71
N GLY A 112 0.12 7.54 -5.03
CA GLY A 112 0.05 8.75 -5.84
C GLY A 112 -0.09 8.53 -7.34
N GLY A 113 -0.30 9.64 -8.03
CA GLY A 113 -0.38 9.75 -9.48
C GLY A 113 -0.47 11.22 -9.87
N HIS A 114 0.03 11.59 -11.03
CA HIS A 114 -0.06 12.97 -11.47
C HIS A 114 -1.50 13.41 -11.74
N LEU A 115 -1.74 14.69 -11.49
CA LEU A 115 -3.02 15.33 -11.68
C LEU A 115 -3.00 16.28 -12.88
N ASP A 116 -1.85 16.68 -13.43
CA ASP A 116 -1.85 17.47 -14.65
C ASP A 116 -2.20 16.63 -15.89
N SER A 117 -2.62 17.32 -16.93
CA SER A 117 -2.77 16.75 -18.28
C SER A 117 -1.79 17.43 -19.23
N VAL A 118 -1.58 16.88 -20.42
CA VAL A 118 -1.07 17.69 -21.54
C VAL A 118 -1.98 18.88 -21.86
N PRO A 119 -1.45 19.95 -22.50
CA PRO A 119 -2.26 21.08 -22.96
C PRO A 119 -3.29 20.74 -24.06
N ALA A 120 -3.11 19.60 -24.75
CA ALA A 120 -3.91 19.22 -25.92
C ALA A 120 -5.33 18.76 -25.56
N GLY A 121 -5.59 18.36 -24.31
CA GLY A 121 -6.86 17.78 -23.93
C GLY A 121 -7.10 17.74 -22.41
N PRO A 122 -8.27 17.21 -22.00
CA PRO A 122 -8.66 17.20 -20.60
C PRO A 122 -7.92 16.15 -19.77
N GLY A 123 -7.29 15.15 -20.40
CA GLY A 123 -6.46 14.15 -19.71
C GLY A 123 -7.28 13.28 -18.77
N ILE A 124 -8.37 12.68 -19.24
CA ILE A 124 -9.29 11.93 -18.39
C ILE A 124 -8.78 10.53 -18.09
N ASN A 125 -8.30 9.78 -19.08
CA ASN A 125 -7.52 8.59 -18.78
C ASN A 125 -6.15 8.96 -18.24
N ASP A 126 -5.52 9.99 -18.82
CA ASP A 126 -4.14 10.41 -18.54
C ASP A 126 -4.06 11.82 -17.88
N ASN A 127 -3.99 11.92 -16.55
CA ASN A 127 -4.18 10.85 -15.57
C ASN A 127 -5.33 11.15 -14.60
N GLY A 128 -6.46 11.60 -15.16
CA GLY A 128 -7.72 11.68 -14.41
C GLY A 128 -8.10 10.35 -13.77
N SER A 129 -7.86 9.22 -14.46
CA SER A 129 -8.23 7.87 -14.01
C SER A 129 -7.56 7.48 -12.69
N GLY A 130 -6.23 7.58 -12.61
CA GLY A 130 -5.47 7.30 -11.38
C GLY A 130 -5.78 8.31 -10.28
N SER A 131 -5.83 9.60 -10.64
CA SER A 131 -6.18 10.68 -9.71
C SER A 131 -7.56 10.51 -9.06
N ALA A 132 -8.56 10.09 -9.84
CA ALA A 132 -9.93 9.88 -9.38
C ALA A 132 -10.06 8.64 -8.48
N ALA A 133 -9.40 7.53 -8.84
CA ALA A 133 -9.42 6.32 -8.01
C ALA A 133 -8.76 6.58 -6.65
N LEU A 134 -7.60 7.24 -6.64
CA LEU A 134 -6.93 7.64 -5.40
C LEU A 134 -7.81 8.54 -4.51
N LEU A 135 -8.53 9.48 -5.11
CA LEU A 135 -9.43 10.36 -4.38
C LEU A 135 -10.56 9.56 -3.74
N GLU A 136 -11.26 8.73 -4.52
CA GLU A 136 -12.38 7.95 -3.98
C GLU A 136 -11.92 6.96 -2.91
N ILE A 137 -10.73 6.38 -3.04
CA ILE A 137 -10.14 5.50 -2.03
C ILE A 137 -9.85 6.27 -0.74
N ALA A 138 -9.28 7.48 -0.83
CA ALA A 138 -9.10 8.34 0.33
C ALA A 138 -10.44 8.69 1.01
N LEU A 139 -11.48 8.99 0.22
CA LEU A 139 -12.82 9.23 0.76
C LEU A 139 -13.41 7.96 1.41
N THR A 140 -13.14 6.77 0.86
CA THR A 140 -13.54 5.50 1.48
C THR A 140 -12.84 5.24 2.81
N ILE A 141 -11.53 5.49 2.91
CA ILE A 141 -10.77 5.40 4.17
C ILE A 141 -11.43 6.26 5.25
N ALA A 142 -11.79 7.51 4.91
CA ALA A 142 -12.45 8.43 5.83
C ALA A 142 -13.86 7.96 6.22
N ARG A 143 -14.69 7.53 5.25
CA ARG A 143 -16.04 7.00 5.52
C ARG A 143 -16.03 5.77 6.41
N GLN A 144 -15.03 4.91 6.28
CA GLN A 144 -14.85 3.74 7.14
C GLN A 144 -14.16 4.06 8.45
N ASN A 145 -13.68 5.28 8.64
CA ASN A 145 -12.92 5.69 9.81
C ASN A 145 -11.76 4.72 10.09
N TYR A 146 -11.07 4.30 9.01
CA TYR A 146 -10.08 3.23 9.05
C TYR A 146 -8.87 3.63 9.90
N THR A 147 -8.34 2.70 10.69
CA THR A 147 -7.14 2.89 11.50
C THR A 147 -6.06 1.93 10.98
N PRO A 148 -5.20 2.38 10.05
CA PRO A 148 -4.07 1.58 9.60
C PRO A 148 -2.95 1.58 10.65
N ASP A 149 -2.06 0.60 10.59
CA ASP A 149 -0.85 0.61 11.43
C ASP A 149 0.18 1.59 10.86
N LYS A 150 0.33 1.62 9.52
CA LYS A 150 1.16 2.61 8.81
C LYS A 150 0.35 3.86 8.50
N ARG A 151 0.95 5.04 8.66
CA ARG A 151 0.36 6.29 8.18
C ARG A 151 0.14 6.22 6.66
N ILE A 152 -1.08 6.53 6.20
CA ILE A 152 -1.36 6.63 4.76
C ILE A 152 -1.20 8.08 4.31
N ARG A 153 -0.38 8.29 3.28
CA ARG A 153 -0.21 9.57 2.61
C ARG A 153 -0.54 9.46 1.13
N PHE A 154 -1.39 10.34 0.63
CA PHE A 154 -1.66 10.48 -0.80
C PHE A 154 -0.87 11.65 -1.40
N GLY A 155 -0.48 11.51 -2.67
CA GLY A 155 0.18 12.56 -3.45
C GLY A 155 -0.42 12.70 -4.84
N TRP A 156 -0.87 13.91 -5.17
CA TRP A 156 -1.23 14.31 -6.53
C TRP A 156 -0.16 15.24 -7.08
N TRP A 157 0.54 14.77 -8.11
CA TRP A 157 1.72 15.43 -8.65
C TRP A 157 1.36 16.43 -9.75
N GLY A 158 2.15 17.49 -9.87
CA GLY A 158 2.04 18.43 -10.97
C GLY A 158 3.23 18.36 -11.91
N ALA A 159 3.03 18.77 -13.15
CA ALA A 159 4.08 18.84 -14.17
C ALA A 159 4.80 17.50 -14.38
N GLU A 160 4.09 16.38 -14.27
CA GLU A 160 4.60 15.06 -14.67
C GLU A 160 4.90 15.08 -16.17
N GLU A 161 3.98 15.65 -16.94
CA GLU A 161 3.97 15.80 -18.40
C GLU A 161 5.13 16.66 -18.94
N ARG A 162 5.90 17.25 -18.02
CA ARG A 162 7.12 18.03 -18.31
C ARG A 162 8.39 17.31 -17.87
N GLY A 163 8.31 16.02 -17.56
CA GLY A 163 9.41 15.20 -17.09
C GLY A 163 9.46 15.09 -15.57
N LEU A 164 8.39 14.60 -14.94
CA LEU A 164 8.33 14.21 -13.53
C LEU A 164 8.66 15.33 -12.55
N VAL A 165 8.37 16.58 -12.90
CA VAL A 165 8.93 17.73 -12.18
C VAL A 165 8.38 17.82 -10.75
N GLY A 166 7.07 17.61 -10.56
CA GLY A 166 6.44 17.73 -9.26
C GLY A 166 6.87 16.65 -8.27
N SER A 167 6.81 15.37 -8.66
CA SER A 167 7.25 14.25 -7.83
C SER A 167 8.75 14.35 -7.52
N THR A 168 9.58 14.70 -8.50
CA THR A 168 11.02 14.95 -8.31
C THR A 168 11.28 16.09 -7.32
N ALA A 169 10.57 17.21 -7.46
CA ALA A 169 10.72 18.35 -6.55
C ALA A 169 10.35 17.98 -5.10
N TYR A 170 9.27 17.21 -4.90
CA TYR A 170 8.88 16.73 -3.58
C TYR A 170 9.92 15.78 -2.98
N VAL A 171 10.36 14.75 -3.71
CA VAL A 171 11.34 13.79 -3.18
C VAL A 171 12.68 14.46 -2.85
N ASN A 172 13.10 15.44 -3.66
CA ASN A 172 14.31 16.22 -3.41
C ASN A 172 14.19 17.19 -2.24
N SER A 173 12.98 17.64 -1.88
CA SER A 173 12.79 18.50 -0.70
C SER A 173 12.84 17.74 0.62
N LEU A 174 12.66 16.42 0.60
CA LEU A 174 12.69 15.57 1.80
C LEU A 174 14.11 15.41 2.33
N SER A 175 14.29 15.62 3.63
CA SER A 175 15.49 15.19 4.35
C SER A 175 15.61 13.66 4.34
N SER A 176 16.81 13.14 4.65
CA SER A 176 17.03 11.70 4.78
C SER A 176 16.12 11.05 5.83
N ALA A 177 15.82 11.76 6.92
CA ALA A 177 14.93 11.28 7.97
C ALA A 177 13.48 11.19 7.47
N GLU A 178 12.97 12.22 6.80
CA GLU A 178 11.61 12.20 6.24
C GLU A 178 11.46 11.16 5.14
N ARG A 179 12.47 11.04 4.27
CA ARG A 179 12.52 10.01 3.24
C ARG A 179 12.50 8.62 3.85
N GLY A 180 13.26 8.39 4.93
CA GLY A 180 13.30 7.13 5.66
C GLY A 180 11.97 6.73 6.31
N ARG A 181 11.03 7.67 6.49
CA ARG A 181 9.67 7.35 6.96
C ARG A 181 8.81 6.73 5.87
N ILE A 182 9.07 7.01 4.59
CA ILE A 182 8.30 6.46 3.46
C ILE A 182 8.77 5.03 3.19
N LYS A 183 7.93 4.05 3.54
CA LYS A 183 8.25 2.62 3.45
C LYS A 183 7.92 2.01 2.09
N ALA A 184 6.98 2.62 1.37
CA ALA A 184 6.59 2.22 0.03
C ALA A 184 5.90 3.38 -0.68
N TYR A 185 6.03 3.42 -2.01
CA TYR A 185 5.27 4.30 -2.89
C TYR A 185 4.57 3.48 -3.99
N VAL A 186 3.24 3.54 -4.07
CA VAL A 186 2.47 2.90 -5.15
C VAL A 186 1.88 3.94 -6.09
N ASN A 187 2.09 3.73 -7.40
CA ASN A 187 1.81 4.70 -8.46
C ASN A 187 0.69 4.24 -9.37
N PHE A 188 -0.23 5.15 -9.69
CA PHE A 188 -1.37 4.84 -10.56
C PHE A 188 -1.49 5.90 -11.64
N ASP A 189 -1.17 5.47 -12.84
CA ASP A 189 -1.04 6.30 -14.02
C ASP A 189 -1.67 5.57 -15.20
N MET A 190 -2.73 6.16 -15.77
CA MET A 190 -3.58 5.58 -16.82
C MET A 190 -4.11 4.18 -16.48
N ILE A 191 -5.12 4.13 -15.61
CA ILE A 191 -5.77 2.89 -15.15
C ILE A 191 -7.13 2.62 -15.81
N GLY A 192 -7.52 3.42 -16.81
CA GLY A 192 -8.84 3.38 -17.43
C GLY A 192 -8.84 3.24 -18.96
N SER A 193 -7.75 2.81 -19.58
CA SER A 193 -7.59 2.85 -21.05
C SER A 193 -8.73 2.13 -21.80
N PRO A 194 -9.23 2.67 -22.93
CA PRO A 194 -10.44 2.21 -23.59
C PRO A 194 -10.32 0.80 -24.19
N ASN A 195 -9.10 0.39 -24.57
CA ASN A 195 -8.77 -0.95 -25.05
C ASN A 195 -7.77 -1.62 -24.10
N PRO A 196 -8.14 -1.90 -22.84
CA PRO A 196 -7.21 -2.03 -21.72
C PRO A 196 -6.37 -3.31 -21.79
N GLY A 197 -5.12 -3.23 -21.31
CA GLY A 197 -4.43 -4.36 -20.71
C GLY A 197 -4.47 -4.26 -19.19
N TYR A 198 -3.99 -5.29 -18.50
CA TYR A 198 -3.84 -5.27 -17.04
C TYR A 198 -2.37 -5.48 -16.70
N PHE A 199 -1.66 -4.37 -16.51
CA PHE A 199 -0.22 -4.37 -16.27
C PHE A 199 0.10 -4.01 -14.83
N VAL A 200 1.01 -4.77 -14.24
CA VAL A 200 1.60 -4.48 -12.92
C VAL A 200 3.06 -4.10 -13.12
N TYR A 201 3.54 -3.09 -12.40
CA TYR A 201 4.93 -2.66 -12.52
C TYR A 201 5.87 -3.79 -12.10
N SER A 202 6.87 -4.06 -12.94
CA SER A 202 7.91 -5.05 -12.66
C SER A 202 8.84 -4.56 -11.56
N ALA A 203 9.10 -5.40 -10.56
CA ALA A 203 10.09 -5.15 -9.51
C ALA A 203 11.55 -5.29 -10.00
N SER A 204 11.75 -5.76 -11.24
CA SER A 204 13.10 -5.89 -11.82
C SER A 204 13.75 -4.51 -11.96
N GLY A 205 14.94 -4.35 -11.39
CA GLY A 205 15.68 -3.08 -11.39
C GLY A 205 15.15 -2.03 -10.41
N GLN A 206 14.17 -2.37 -9.57
CA GLN A 206 13.60 -1.47 -8.56
C GLN A 206 14.21 -1.72 -7.17
N PRO A 207 14.11 -0.76 -6.22
CA PRO A 207 14.64 -0.92 -4.86
C PRO A 207 14.10 -2.15 -4.13
N SER A 208 14.88 -2.68 -3.19
CA SER A 208 14.48 -3.81 -2.33
C SER A 208 13.13 -3.56 -1.67
N GLY A 209 12.24 -4.57 -1.68
CA GLY A 209 10.86 -4.44 -1.19
C GLY A 209 9.82 -4.24 -2.30
N SER A 210 10.23 -3.78 -3.50
CA SER A 210 9.31 -3.57 -4.64
C SER A 210 8.65 -4.88 -5.13
N LEU A 211 9.31 -6.03 -4.93
CA LEU A 211 8.73 -7.35 -5.26
C LEU A 211 7.47 -7.64 -4.42
N ALA A 212 7.48 -7.28 -3.13
CA ALA A 212 6.31 -7.47 -2.28
C ALA A 212 5.15 -6.58 -2.76
N LEU A 213 5.44 -5.33 -3.16
CA LEU A 213 4.43 -4.42 -3.71
C LEU A 213 3.84 -4.97 -5.01
N GLN A 214 4.68 -5.48 -5.91
CA GLN A 214 4.24 -6.13 -7.14
C GLN A 214 3.30 -7.30 -6.84
N GLN A 215 3.67 -8.20 -5.93
CA GLN A 215 2.88 -9.36 -5.57
C GLN A 215 1.50 -8.97 -5.01
N VAL A 216 1.46 -8.03 -4.06
CA VAL A 216 0.21 -7.53 -3.49
C VAL A 216 -0.69 -6.90 -4.55
N LEU A 217 -0.13 -6.19 -5.53
CA LEU A 217 -0.88 -5.61 -6.64
C LEU A 217 -1.41 -6.66 -7.64
N GLN A 218 -0.82 -7.86 -7.68
CA GLN A 218 -1.29 -8.97 -8.54
C GLN A 218 -2.43 -9.78 -7.90
N GLU A 219 -2.48 -9.84 -6.57
CA GLU A 219 -3.44 -10.65 -5.82
C GLU A 219 -4.92 -10.40 -6.19
N PRO A 220 -5.41 -9.14 -6.28
CA PRO A 220 -6.80 -8.85 -6.65
C PRO A 220 -7.14 -9.38 -8.04
N PHE A 221 -6.23 -9.22 -9.01
CA PHE A 221 -6.45 -9.71 -10.37
C PHE A 221 -6.49 -11.23 -10.43
N ALA A 222 -5.63 -11.91 -9.66
CA ALA A 222 -5.68 -13.37 -9.54
C ALA A 222 -7.02 -13.84 -8.92
N ALA A 223 -7.49 -13.16 -7.87
CA ALA A 223 -8.78 -13.44 -7.25
C ALA A 223 -9.97 -13.21 -8.21
N MET A 224 -9.87 -12.22 -9.11
CA MET A 224 -10.85 -11.97 -10.17
C MET A 224 -10.71 -12.89 -11.40
N GLY A 225 -9.69 -13.76 -11.44
CA GLY A 225 -9.39 -14.58 -12.62
C GLY A 225 -8.94 -13.76 -13.84
N VAL A 226 -8.40 -12.57 -13.62
CA VAL A 226 -7.89 -11.66 -14.67
C VAL A 226 -6.36 -11.81 -14.74
N PRO A 227 -5.80 -12.32 -15.85
CA PRO A 227 -4.34 -12.44 -15.97
C PRO A 227 -3.66 -11.06 -16.02
N THR A 228 -2.54 -10.88 -15.32
CA THR A 228 -1.72 -9.66 -15.42
C THR A 228 -0.47 -9.89 -16.27
N GLU A 229 0.07 -8.85 -16.89
CA GLU A 229 1.45 -8.84 -17.41
C GLU A 229 2.32 -7.89 -16.58
N LEU A 230 3.60 -8.24 -16.42
CA LEU A 230 4.57 -7.31 -15.86
C LEU A 230 4.97 -6.29 -16.92
N THR A 231 5.06 -5.03 -16.52
CA THR A 231 5.54 -3.95 -17.39
C THR A 231 6.66 -3.18 -16.71
N SER A 232 7.64 -2.75 -17.49
CA SER A 232 8.55 -1.68 -17.06
C SER A 232 8.06 -0.39 -17.68
N VAL A 233 7.56 0.52 -16.83
CA VAL A 233 7.25 1.90 -17.23
C VAL A 233 8.52 2.77 -17.30
N GLY A 234 9.70 2.18 -17.05
CA GLY A 234 10.97 2.88 -17.05
C GLY A 234 10.96 4.06 -16.08
N GLY A 235 11.59 5.18 -16.47
CA GLY A 235 11.54 6.43 -15.73
C GLY A 235 10.46 7.40 -16.24
N ARG A 236 9.32 6.91 -16.75
CA ARG A 236 8.28 7.73 -17.41
C ARG A 236 7.01 7.95 -16.59
N SER A 237 7.09 7.85 -15.26
CA SER A 237 6.00 8.22 -14.36
C SER A 237 6.56 8.51 -12.96
N ASP A 238 5.74 9.06 -12.06
CA ASP A 238 6.20 9.68 -10.79
C ASP A 238 6.94 8.74 -9.84
N HIS A 239 6.68 7.43 -9.90
CA HIS A 239 7.41 6.42 -9.13
C HIS A 239 8.94 6.48 -9.32
N ALA A 240 9.42 6.96 -10.47
CA ALA A 240 10.84 7.03 -10.76
C ALA A 240 11.61 7.94 -9.78
N ALA A 241 10.98 9.02 -9.31
CA ALA A 241 11.58 9.90 -8.31
C ALA A 241 11.80 9.16 -6.98
N PHE A 242 10.81 8.38 -6.54
CA PHE A 242 10.86 7.57 -5.33
C PHE A 242 11.87 6.43 -5.45
N ALA A 243 11.86 5.70 -6.57
CA ALA A 243 12.79 4.63 -6.85
C ALA A 243 14.25 5.10 -6.84
N SER A 244 14.52 6.25 -7.48
CA SER A 244 15.84 6.88 -7.51
C SER A 244 16.33 7.29 -6.11
N ALA A 245 15.41 7.50 -5.18
CA ALA A 245 15.69 7.83 -3.79
C ALA A 245 15.79 6.60 -2.88
N GLY A 246 15.71 5.39 -3.44
CA GLY A 246 15.81 4.11 -2.73
C GLY A 246 14.52 3.64 -2.06
N ILE A 247 13.38 4.29 -2.33
CA ILE A 247 12.08 3.92 -1.78
C ILE A 247 11.49 2.78 -2.62
N PRO A 248 10.97 1.70 -2.00
CA PRO A 248 10.32 0.62 -2.75
C PRO A 248 9.10 1.12 -3.51
N VAL A 249 8.93 0.68 -4.76
CA VAL A 249 7.85 1.15 -5.64
C VAL A 249 7.03 0.02 -6.25
N GLY A 250 5.76 0.33 -6.55
CA GLY A 250 4.86 -0.52 -7.32
C GLY A 250 3.85 0.33 -8.07
N GLY A 251 3.01 -0.29 -8.90
CA GLY A 251 1.97 0.43 -9.62
C GLY A 251 1.17 -0.43 -10.57
N LEU A 252 0.07 0.15 -11.07
CA LEU A 252 -0.81 -0.44 -12.07
C LEU A 252 -0.88 0.46 -13.30
N PHE A 253 -1.09 -0.15 -14.46
CA PHE A 253 -1.21 0.52 -15.74
C PHE A 253 -2.12 -0.27 -16.67
N THR A 254 -2.83 0.43 -17.55
CA THR A 254 -3.73 -0.22 -18.54
C THR A 254 -3.26 -0.10 -19.98
N GLY A 255 -2.08 0.49 -20.21
CA GLY A 255 -1.49 0.69 -21.53
C GLY A 255 -1.85 2.04 -22.13
N ALA A 256 -0.95 2.61 -22.93
CA ALA A 256 -1.12 3.92 -23.56
C ALA A 256 -1.06 3.78 -25.10
N GLU A 257 -0.05 4.35 -25.75
CA GLU A 257 0.13 4.42 -27.19
C GLU A 257 0.42 3.06 -27.85
N VAL A 258 0.90 2.08 -27.07
CA VAL A 258 1.35 0.78 -27.60
C VAL A 258 0.18 -0.04 -28.15
N THR A 259 0.41 -0.70 -29.28
CA THR A 259 -0.57 -1.56 -29.93
C THR A 259 -0.81 -2.85 -29.15
N LYS A 260 -2.08 -3.13 -28.81
CA LYS A 260 -2.52 -4.41 -28.24
C LYS A 260 -2.31 -5.53 -29.24
N THR A 261 -1.59 -6.57 -28.82
CA THR A 261 -1.32 -7.76 -29.65
C THR A 261 -2.54 -8.71 -29.72
N ALA A 262 -2.52 -9.65 -30.67
CA ALA A 262 -3.56 -10.67 -30.78
C ALA A 262 -3.65 -11.55 -29.52
N ALA A 263 -2.51 -11.94 -28.94
CA ALA A 263 -2.46 -12.70 -27.69
C ALA A 263 -3.05 -11.91 -26.52
N GLN A 264 -2.77 -10.60 -26.44
CA GLN A 264 -3.37 -9.73 -25.43
C GLN A 264 -4.88 -9.56 -25.61
N ALA A 265 -5.36 -9.41 -26.85
CA ALA A 265 -6.79 -9.37 -27.13
C ALA A 265 -7.48 -10.70 -26.80
N GLN A 266 -6.82 -11.84 -26.99
CA GLN A 266 -7.37 -13.14 -26.63
C GLN A 266 -7.61 -13.29 -25.13
N LYS A 267 -6.71 -12.77 -24.28
CA LYS A 267 -6.84 -12.87 -22.80
C LYS A 267 -7.66 -11.76 -22.15
N TRP A 268 -7.69 -10.55 -22.72
CA TRP A 268 -8.34 -9.38 -22.10
C TRP A 268 -9.53 -8.84 -22.90
N GLY A 269 -9.79 -9.39 -24.08
CA GLY A 269 -10.73 -8.81 -25.03
C GLY A 269 -10.21 -7.50 -25.63
N GLY A 270 -11.14 -6.73 -26.20
CA GLY A 270 -10.83 -5.50 -26.93
C GLY A 270 -10.39 -5.77 -28.37
N THR A 271 -9.61 -4.85 -28.94
CA THR A 271 -9.26 -4.87 -30.37
C THR A 271 -7.77 -5.04 -30.56
N SER A 272 -7.36 -6.20 -31.08
CA SER A 272 -5.99 -6.45 -31.54
C SER A 272 -5.62 -5.49 -32.68
N GLY A 273 -4.37 -5.03 -32.71
CA GLY A 273 -3.89 -4.10 -33.74
C GLY A 273 -4.29 -2.64 -33.52
N GLN A 274 -4.92 -2.31 -32.39
CA GLN A 274 -5.22 -0.94 -31.96
C GLN A 274 -4.44 -0.62 -30.68
N ALA A 275 -4.11 0.66 -30.46
CA ALA A 275 -3.51 1.12 -29.21
C ALA A 275 -4.38 0.76 -28.00
N PHE A 276 -3.77 0.63 -26.82
CA PHE A 276 -4.51 0.52 -25.56
C PHE A 276 -5.34 1.78 -25.29
N ASP A 277 -4.73 2.95 -25.53
CA ASP A 277 -5.38 4.25 -25.58
C ASP A 277 -5.07 4.96 -26.89
N ARG A 278 -6.10 5.16 -27.72
CA ARG A 278 -5.99 5.85 -29.03
C ARG A 278 -6.04 7.37 -28.90
N CYS A 279 -6.38 7.86 -27.72
CA CYS A 279 -6.45 9.28 -27.39
C CYS A 279 -5.33 9.71 -26.44
N TYR A 280 -4.30 8.88 -26.24
CA TYR A 280 -3.11 9.25 -25.47
C TYR A 280 -2.57 10.62 -25.90
N HIS A 281 -2.43 11.54 -24.95
CA HIS A 281 -2.02 12.95 -25.14
C HIS A 281 -2.84 13.73 -26.19
N ALA A 282 -4.11 13.37 -26.40
CA ALA A 282 -4.97 13.98 -27.41
C ALA A 282 -6.23 14.64 -26.81
N SER A 283 -6.84 15.53 -27.59
CA SER A 283 -8.08 16.22 -27.21
C SER A 283 -9.27 15.28 -26.97
N CYS A 284 -9.23 14.07 -27.53
CA CYS A 284 -10.27 13.07 -27.36
C CYS A 284 -10.14 12.25 -26.07
N ASP A 285 -9.10 12.46 -25.25
CA ASP A 285 -8.98 11.85 -23.92
C ASP A 285 -9.94 12.50 -22.91
N THR A 286 -11.23 12.21 -23.12
CA THR A 286 -12.40 12.73 -22.43
C THR A 286 -13.06 11.63 -21.61
N THR A 287 -14.18 11.91 -20.94
CA THR A 287 -14.93 10.89 -20.17
C THR A 287 -15.46 9.73 -21.02
N SER A 288 -15.56 9.88 -22.35
CA SER A 288 -15.87 8.76 -23.25
C SER A 288 -14.66 7.86 -23.56
N ASN A 289 -13.45 8.26 -23.17
CA ASN A 289 -12.20 7.52 -23.40
C ASN A 289 -11.86 6.54 -22.27
N ILE A 290 -12.84 6.10 -21.51
CA ILE A 290 -12.65 5.25 -20.33
C ILE A 290 -13.32 3.89 -20.51
N ASN A 291 -12.57 2.81 -20.30
CA ASN A 291 -13.15 1.50 -20.09
C ASN A 291 -13.56 1.35 -18.62
N VAL A 292 -14.87 1.33 -18.37
CA VAL A 292 -15.44 1.28 -17.01
C VAL A 292 -14.99 0.03 -16.25
N THR A 293 -14.93 -1.14 -16.91
CA THR A 293 -14.48 -2.38 -16.27
C THR A 293 -13.00 -2.35 -15.89
N ALA A 294 -12.15 -1.71 -16.67
CA ALA A 294 -10.75 -1.52 -16.29
C ALA A 294 -10.60 -0.54 -15.14
N LEU A 295 -11.34 0.57 -15.16
CA LEU A 295 -11.34 1.55 -14.08
C LEU A 295 -11.78 0.93 -12.75
N ASP A 296 -12.88 0.18 -12.76
CA ASP A 296 -13.46 -0.54 -11.62
C ASP A 296 -12.45 -1.52 -11.00
N ARG A 297 -11.97 -2.48 -11.79
CA ARG A 297 -11.00 -3.49 -11.35
C ARG A 297 -9.71 -2.88 -10.79
N ASN A 298 -9.21 -1.82 -11.42
CA ASN A 298 -8.01 -1.15 -10.91
C ASN A 298 -8.32 -0.38 -9.63
N ALA A 299 -9.45 0.32 -9.52
CA ALA A 299 -9.81 1.02 -8.28
C ALA A 299 -9.88 0.05 -7.08
N ASP A 300 -10.50 -1.12 -7.25
CA ASP A 300 -10.53 -2.16 -6.22
C ASP A 300 -9.16 -2.74 -5.92
N ALA A 301 -8.34 -3.00 -6.95
CA ALA A 301 -6.98 -3.49 -6.77
C ALA A 301 -6.09 -2.49 -6.02
N ILE A 302 -6.28 -1.19 -6.27
CA ILE A 302 -5.58 -0.11 -5.56
C ILE A 302 -6.03 -0.06 -4.10
N ALA A 303 -7.34 -0.14 -3.83
CA ALA A 303 -7.85 -0.17 -2.47
C ALA A 303 -7.33 -1.39 -1.71
N TYR A 304 -7.36 -2.57 -2.33
CA TYR A 304 -6.75 -3.77 -1.78
C TYR A 304 -5.30 -3.57 -1.40
N ALA A 305 -4.48 -3.05 -2.33
CA ALA A 305 -3.07 -2.82 -2.05
C ALA A 305 -2.87 -1.82 -0.92
N ILE A 306 -3.63 -0.72 -0.88
CA ILE A 306 -3.53 0.27 0.20
C ILE A 306 -3.91 -0.34 1.55
N TRP A 307 -5.01 -1.07 1.66
CA TRP A 307 -5.40 -1.73 2.91
C TRP A 307 -4.38 -2.78 3.35
N THR A 308 -3.96 -3.66 2.44
CA THR A 308 -3.01 -4.73 2.74
C THR A 308 -1.64 -4.19 3.14
N LEU A 309 -1.14 -3.15 2.46
CA LEU A 309 0.18 -2.58 2.74
C LEU A 309 0.19 -1.62 3.94
N SER A 310 -0.94 -0.98 4.24
CA SER A 310 -1.06 -0.05 5.37
C SER A 310 -1.43 -0.76 6.68
N ALA A 311 -2.10 -1.90 6.59
CA ALA A 311 -2.11 -2.87 7.67
C ALA A 311 -0.66 -3.22 8.04
N GLY A 312 -0.36 -3.25 9.32
CA GLY A 312 0.80 -3.98 9.81
C GLY A 312 0.55 -5.45 9.55
N THR A 313 1.60 -6.25 9.65
CA THR A 313 1.41 -7.70 9.73
C THR A 313 0.41 -7.96 10.85
N PRO A 314 -0.72 -8.65 10.59
CA PRO A 314 -1.66 -9.03 11.64
C PRO A 314 -0.85 -9.61 12.80
N PRO A 315 -1.19 -9.28 14.06
CA PRO A 315 -0.57 -9.97 15.17
C PRO A 315 -0.66 -11.47 14.86
N PRO A 316 0.44 -12.22 14.98
CA PRO A 316 0.42 -13.65 14.72
C PRO A 316 -0.77 -14.27 15.43
N SER A 317 -1.59 -15.06 14.73
CA SER A 317 -2.84 -15.59 15.31
C SER A 317 -2.60 -16.76 16.27
N GLY A 318 -1.34 -17.07 16.61
CA GLY A 318 -1.00 -18.18 17.47
C GLY A 318 -1.18 -17.86 18.96
N PRO A 319 -0.52 -18.62 19.83
CA PRO A 319 -0.67 -18.45 21.27
C PRO A 319 -0.06 -17.14 21.78
N ARG A 320 -0.76 -16.47 22.70
CA ARG A 320 -0.26 -15.32 23.46
C ARG A 320 0.28 -15.77 24.81
N PHE A 321 1.45 -15.25 25.17
CA PHE A 321 2.02 -15.41 26.51
C PHE A 321 2.31 -14.03 27.07
N GLU A 322 2.06 -13.82 28.36
CA GLU A 322 2.29 -12.52 29.00
C GLU A 322 2.88 -12.68 30.40
N ASN A 323 3.55 -11.63 30.85
CA ASN A 323 3.93 -11.45 32.24
C ASN A 323 3.53 -10.03 32.65
N THR A 324 2.59 -9.94 33.59
CA THR A 324 2.03 -8.69 34.14
C THR A 324 2.54 -8.41 35.55
N ALA A 325 3.57 -9.13 36.01
CA ALA A 325 4.19 -8.86 37.29
C ALA A 325 5.08 -7.62 37.20
N ASP A 326 4.89 -6.70 38.15
CA ASP A 326 5.70 -5.50 38.26
C ASP A 326 7.17 -5.84 38.52
N VAL A 327 8.06 -5.32 37.69
CA VAL A 327 9.52 -5.43 37.88
C VAL A 327 10.11 -4.03 37.94
N ALA A 328 10.66 -3.65 39.10
CA ALA A 328 11.31 -2.36 39.28
C ALA A 328 12.53 -2.23 38.37
N ILE A 329 12.65 -1.08 37.69
CA ILE A 329 13.79 -0.67 36.89
C ILE A 329 14.59 0.31 37.74
N PRO A 330 15.75 -0.10 38.30
CA PRO A 330 16.57 0.80 39.09
C PRO A 330 17.35 1.78 38.20
N ASP A 331 17.60 2.97 38.74
CA ASP A 331 18.41 4.02 38.10
C ASP A 331 19.80 3.47 37.69
N GLN A 332 20.25 3.79 36.48
CA GLN A 332 21.52 3.36 35.90
C GLN A 332 21.79 1.84 36.00
N SER A 333 20.72 1.03 35.99
CA SER A 333 20.80 -0.42 36.13
C SER A 333 19.88 -1.12 35.13
N SER A 334 19.82 -2.45 35.22
CA SER A 334 18.95 -3.26 34.36
C SER A 334 18.03 -4.15 35.18
N ALA A 335 16.81 -4.31 34.69
CA ALA A 335 15.84 -5.29 35.15
C ALA A 335 15.55 -6.31 34.04
N GLU A 336 15.24 -7.54 34.42
CA GLU A 336 14.78 -8.59 33.50
C GLU A 336 13.43 -9.14 33.96
N SER A 337 12.50 -9.32 33.03
CA SER A 337 11.21 -9.98 33.24
C SER A 337 11.10 -11.19 32.30
N PRO A 338 10.91 -12.43 32.80
CA PRO A 338 10.84 -13.63 31.97
C PRO A 338 9.40 -13.97 31.53
N ILE A 339 9.27 -14.60 30.36
CA ILE A 339 8.06 -15.32 29.90
C ILE A 339 8.50 -16.72 29.45
N THR A 340 7.86 -17.75 30.01
CA THR A 340 8.06 -19.14 29.58
C THR A 340 7.04 -19.48 28.50
N VAL A 341 7.52 -19.75 27.28
CA VAL A 341 6.71 -20.15 26.14
C VAL A 341 6.74 -21.67 26.01
N SER A 342 5.57 -22.29 25.92
CA SER A 342 5.42 -23.73 25.70
C SER A 342 4.26 -24.01 24.74
N GLY A 343 4.32 -25.12 24.00
CA GLY A 343 3.26 -25.51 23.08
C GLY A 343 3.31 -24.82 21.70
N VAL A 344 4.35 -24.05 21.41
CA VAL A 344 4.60 -23.47 20.08
C VAL A 344 5.65 -24.33 19.36
N SER A 345 5.25 -25.10 18.35
CA SER A 345 6.16 -25.99 17.63
C SER A 345 7.05 -25.22 16.65
N GLY A 346 8.33 -25.55 16.58
CA GLY A 346 9.27 -24.98 15.61
C GLY A 346 9.84 -23.63 16.04
N ASN A 347 10.17 -22.81 15.06
CA ASN A 347 10.74 -21.49 15.29
C ASN A 347 9.64 -20.43 15.49
N ALA A 348 9.98 -19.34 16.16
CA ALA A 348 9.13 -18.17 16.27
C ALA A 348 8.86 -17.57 14.87
N PRO A 349 7.77 -16.81 14.66
CA PRO A 349 7.54 -16.17 13.37
C PRO A 349 8.52 -15.01 13.11
N ALA A 350 8.67 -14.63 11.85
CA ALA A 350 9.35 -13.38 11.48
C ALA A 350 8.56 -12.11 11.89
N THR A 351 7.34 -12.30 12.39
CA THR A 351 6.38 -11.27 12.75
C THR A 351 5.99 -11.33 14.22
N LEU A 352 6.85 -11.87 15.09
CA LEU A 352 6.60 -12.01 16.53
C LEU A 352 6.21 -10.64 17.10
N GLN A 353 5.03 -10.53 17.71
CA GLN A 353 4.64 -9.27 18.34
C GLN A 353 5.02 -9.28 19.82
N VAL A 354 5.66 -8.20 20.24
CA VAL A 354 6.15 -7.97 21.60
C VAL A 354 5.45 -6.76 22.17
N GLY A 355 4.39 -6.97 22.96
CA GLY A 355 3.74 -5.90 23.71
C GLY A 355 4.59 -5.51 24.91
N VAL A 356 4.82 -4.22 25.13
CA VAL A 356 5.65 -3.69 26.21
C VAL A 356 4.92 -2.54 26.90
N ASP A 357 4.72 -2.69 28.21
CA ASP A 357 4.15 -1.71 29.11
C ASP A 357 5.15 -1.39 30.24
N ILE A 358 5.66 -0.16 30.24
CA ILE A 358 6.64 0.35 31.21
C ILE A 358 6.17 1.72 31.70
N THR A 359 6.18 1.90 33.02
CA THR A 359 6.06 3.23 33.64
C THR A 359 7.44 3.82 33.87
N HIS A 360 7.69 5.01 33.34
CA HIS A 360 8.95 5.75 33.48
C HIS A 360 8.72 7.23 33.10
N THR A 361 9.30 8.16 33.84
CA THR A 361 9.17 9.62 33.62
C THR A 361 10.02 10.16 32.47
N TYR A 362 10.92 9.34 31.94
CA TYR A 362 11.80 9.74 30.82
C TYR A 362 12.21 8.55 29.94
N ILE A 363 11.41 8.18 28.95
CA ILE A 363 11.68 6.95 28.16
C ILE A 363 12.91 7.09 27.24
N GLY A 364 13.40 8.30 27.02
CA GLY A 364 14.68 8.56 26.34
C GLY A 364 15.91 7.98 27.05
N ASP A 365 15.76 7.48 28.27
CA ASP A 365 16.86 6.86 29.03
C ASP A 365 16.90 5.34 28.88
N LEU A 366 15.79 4.75 28.46
CA LEU A 366 15.63 3.32 28.41
C LEU A 366 16.27 2.68 27.18
N VAL A 367 16.89 1.53 27.37
CA VAL A 367 17.20 0.55 26.33
C VAL A 367 16.40 -0.70 26.65
N VAL A 368 15.57 -1.15 25.71
CA VAL A 368 14.71 -2.33 25.87
C VAL A 368 15.09 -3.38 24.85
N ASP A 369 15.49 -4.54 25.36
CA ASP A 369 15.92 -5.70 24.59
C ASP A 369 15.00 -6.89 24.87
N VAL A 370 14.68 -7.64 23.82
CA VAL A 370 14.05 -8.96 23.91
C VAL A 370 15.13 -10.01 23.72
N LEU A 371 15.29 -10.89 24.69
CA LEU A 371 16.24 -11.99 24.67
C LEU A 371 15.49 -13.29 24.35
N ALA A 372 15.92 -13.97 23.29
CA ALA A 372 15.45 -15.29 22.91
C ALA A 372 16.02 -16.39 23.85
N PRO A 373 15.45 -17.62 23.83
CA PRO A 373 15.89 -18.71 24.70
C PRO A 373 17.36 -19.11 24.54
N ASP A 374 17.93 -18.90 23.36
CA ASP A 374 19.34 -19.15 23.04
C ASP A 374 20.28 -18.01 23.47
N GLY A 375 19.73 -16.89 23.92
CA GLY A 375 20.46 -15.67 24.31
C GLY A 375 20.60 -14.61 23.22
N SER A 376 20.07 -14.84 22.01
CA SER A 376 20.01 -13.84 20.94
C SER A 376 19.23 -12.61 21.38
N VAL A 377 19.69 -11.42 20.98
CA VAL A 377 19.19 -10.13 21.48
C VAL A 377 18.53 -9.34 20.35
N TYR A 378 17.30 -8.90 20.58
CA TYR A 378 16.53 -8.03 19.68
C TYR A 378 16.22 -6.72 20.39
N ASN A 379 16.87 -5.63 19.99
CA ASN A 379 16.59 -4.32 20.54
C ASN A 379 15.27 -3.77 19.96
N VAL A 380 14.33 -3.41 20.83
CA VAL A 380 13.01 -2.87 20.44
C VAL A 380 12.84 -1.40 20.80
N HIS A 381 13.62 -0.89 21.76
CA HIS A 381 13.69 0.54 22.07
C HIS A 381 15.12 0.90 22.48
N ASN A 382 15.62 2.05 22.01
CA ASN A 382 16.98 2.51 22.34
C ASN A 382 17.01 4.03 22.45
N ARG A 383 16.77 4.51 23.66
CA ARG A 383 16.89 5.92 24.04
C ARG A 383 16.13 6.89 23.14
N SER A 384 15.06 6.40 22.52
CA SER A 384 14.13 7.18 21.71
C SER A 384 13.00 7.75 22.57
N GLY A 385 12.30 8.77 22.08
CA GLY A 385 11.16 9.37 22.79
C GLY A 385 11.48 10.58 23.66
N GLY A 386 12.76 10.86 23.95
CA GLY A 386 13.16 12.04 24.72
C GLY A 386 12.49 12.07 26.09
N SER A 387 11.95 13.22 26.48
CA SER A 387 11.28 13.45 27.77
C SER A 387 9.82 12.96 27.83
N ALA A 388 9.45 12.01 26.97
CA ALA A 388 8.12 11.43 27.02
C ALA A 388 8.02 10.44 28.19
N ASP A 389 6.84 10.37 28.81
CA ASP A 389 6.54 9.40 29.86
C ASP A 389 6.07 8.07 29.24
N ASN A 390 6.46 6.97 29.88
CA ASN A 390 5.96 5.60 29.70
C ASN A 390 6.13 4.98 28.30
N ILE A 391 6.24 3.66 28.26
CA ILE A 391 6.14 2.88 27.03
C ILE A 391 4.86 2.07 27.14
N SER A 392 3.93 2.23 26.20
CA SER A 392 2.79 1.33 26.02
C SER A 392 2.61 1.14 24.53
N THR A 393 3.26 0.11 23.99
CA THR A 393 3.32 -0.13 22.55
C THR A 393 3.64 -1.60 22.25
N THR A 394 3.40 -2.00 21.01
CA THR A 394 3.72 -3.34 20.52
C THR A 394 4.77 -3.23 19.42
N TYR A 395 5.83 -4.03 19.53
CA TYR A 395 6.92 -4.10 18.57
C TYR A 395 6.84 -5.39 17.76
N THR A 396 7.19 -5.34 16.48
CA THR A 396 7.37 -6.55 15.66
C THR A 396 8.84 -6.95 15.61
N VAL A 397 9.15 -8.18 16.00
CA VAL A 397 10.50 -8.76 16.01
C VAL A 397 10.58 -9.89 15.00
N ASN A 398 11.61 -9.88 14.15
CA ASN A 398 11.91 -11.02 13.30
C ASN A 398 12.75 -12.05 14.08
N ALA A 399 12.05 -13.03 14.65
CA ALA A 399 12.65 -14.13 15.40
C ALA A 399 12.59 -15.46 14.64
N SER A 400 12.52 -15.45 13.30
CA SER A 400 12.35 -16.69 12.52
C SER A 400 13.49 -17.70 12.63
N SER A 401 14.66 -17.27 13.13
CA SER A 401 15.79 -18.14 13.45
C SER A 401 15.68 -18.82 14.81
N GLU A 402 14.80 -18.35 15.69
CA GLU A 402 14.76 -18.73 17.10
C GLU A 402 13.76 -19.83 17.35
N VAL A 403 14.13 -20.82 18.17
CA VAL A 403 13.17 -21.82 18.66
C VAL A 403 12.13 -21.11 19.54
N ALA A 404 10.84 -21.28 19.22
CA ALA A 404 9.77 -20.55 19.91
C ALA A 404 9.67 -20.94 21.40
N ASN A 405 9.69 -22.25 21.69
CA ASN A 405 9.60 -22.76 23.06
C ASN A 405 10.87 -22.44 23.85
N GLY A 406 10.70 -21.97 25.09
CA GLY A 406 11.79 -21.64 25.98
C GLY A 406 11.47 -20.45 26.86
N THR A 407 12.46 -19.99 27.62
CA THR A 407 12.33 -18.77 28.42
C THR A 407 12.83 -17.57 27.63
N TRP A 408 11.91 -16.71 27.24
CA TRP A 408 12.20 -15.40 26.68
C TRP A 408 12.31 -14.39 27.81
N ARG A 409 13.09 -13.32 27.62
CA ARG A 409 13.21 -12.25 28.64
C ARG A 409 13.12 -10.89 28.01
N LEU A 410 12.39 -9.99 28.66
CA LEU A 410 12.50 -8.56 28.42
C LEU A 410 13.55 -8.01 29.36
N ARG A 411 14.62 -7.43 28.81
CA ARG A 411 15.64 -6.72 29.56
C ARG A 411 15.47 -5.23 29.33
N VAL A 412 15.24 -4.49 30.40
CA VAL A 412 15.15 -3.03 30.37
C VAL A 412 16.32 -2.47 31.14
N ARG A 413 17.12 -1.62 30.50
CA ARG A 413 18.20 -0.88 31.12
C ARG A 413 17.87 0.61 31.14
N ASP A 414 17.91 1.20 32.32
CA ASP A 414 18.03 2.64 32.44
C ASP A 414 19.49 3.04 32.22
N ALA A 415 19.73 3.89 31.22
CA ALA A 415 21.05 4.33 30.80
C ALA A 415 21.30 5.82 31.07
N ALA A 416 20.44 6.49 31.84
CA ALA A 416 20.70 7.82 32.39
C ALA A 416 20.52 7.80 33.90
N ALA A 417 20.82 8.94 34.53
CA ALA A 417 20.68 9.13 35.96
C ALA A 417 19.34 9.82 36.26
N GLN A 418 18.88 9.71 37.52
CA GLN A 418 17.77 10.45 38.16
C GLN A 418 16.42 9.77 38.11
N ASP A 419 16.08 9.13 37.00
CA ASP A 419 14.79 8.50 36.81
C ASP A 419 14.81 7.01 37.23
N THR A 420 13.64 6.48 37.52
CA THR A 420 13.44 5.04 37.78
C THR A 420 12.09 4.66 37.20
N GLY A 421 11.84 3.36 37.02
CA GLY A 421 10.55 2.92 36.48
C GLY A 421 10.15 1.54 36.91
N THR A 422 9.12 1.03 36.25
CA THR A 422 8.61 -0.32 36.47
C THR A 422 8.14 -0.90 35.15
N ILE A 423 8.59 -2.12 34.83
CA ILE A 423 7.95 -2.95 33.80
C ILE A 423 6.61 -3.39 34.41
N THR A 424 5.51 -2.86 33.90
CA THR A 424 4.15 -3.17 34.39
C THR A 424 3.51 -4.32 33.61
N GLY A 425 4.05 -4.63 32.44
CA GLY A 425 3.63 -5.79 31.68
C GLY A 425 4.40 -5.95 30.39
N TRP A 426 4.48 -7.18 29.89
CA TRP A 426 4.88 -7.43 28.51
C TRP A 426 4.32 -8.76 28.01
N SER A 427 4.31 -8.94 26.70
CA SER A 427 3.75 -10.14 26.07
C SER A 427 4.44 -10.53 24.79
N LEU A 428 4.32 -11.81 24.43
CA LEU A 428 4.78 -12.40 23.18
C LEU A 428 3.60 -13.08 22.49
N GLN A 429 3.43 -12.79 21.21
CA GLN A 429 2.36 -13.34 20.37
C GLN A 429 2.98 -13.99 19.14
N PHE A 430 2.87 -15.32 19.06
CA PHE A 430 3.54 -16.21 18.10
C PHE A 430 2.71 -16.59 16.88
#